data_AF-A0A2D7HAN9-F1
#
_entry.id   AF-A0A2D7HAN9-F1
#
_cell.length_a   1.000
_cell.length_b   1.000
_cell.length_c   1.000
_cell.angle_alpha   90.00
_cell.angle_beta   90.00
_cell.angle_gamma   90.00
#
_symmetry.space_group_name_H-M   'P 1'
#
loop_
_entity.id
_entity.type
_entity.pdbx_description
1 polymer ?
#
loop_
_entity_poly.entity_id
_entity_poly.type
_entity_poly.pdbx_seq_one_letter_code
_entity_poly.pdbx_strand_id
1 'polypeptide(L)'
;MRTLHLLLAVFCSLGCLDTLQADFDATELQSSIQQTINSVQPAVVAIRGSRSAFSGVIVSSDGHVLSAGHAVKPGSRYQVILPDGRRFRARGKGSNAEADCALVQITEKVTDLPFVQIGESSNLVPNQPCLGISFPGGQGTREQPAVRFGRIVRRARPGGMVQSTALMEPGDSGGALFDLNGRVIGIHSRIGTSMTQNFEVPIDTYKKFWTELNAERTFSSSSRLILGIEARQREDASGITVERIVEDSVAEKSGLQVNDIITLINGDSTGSLTALRAALAKAAKSRLDKFPIKVERGEETVSLEADFTNQLPPPDVELPKYKEKTFPAPEGIKQLANLPKQFSTLENKLDDTCVLITSNFGTEQDATSVDIAGTLIENSDLIVSKNSMVGLTPAGKFDGKYIDLEIVRRNTENDLVLLRAPTQHTNGISLALSDETLMPAGVFIIAPDATGPGQVSIISAKSFRSQKQMSRGFLGVVPSTFGEREGAVLNEVRLDGAAKKAGLKVGDIVTQMNDTPIKTDTDMRAFLTKLDPKVTIIAKVLREGEEIEKAITLGAFPSMSNHAANRMDKSGRRDGFSTVILHDANLKPEKCGGPVFDLSGNFIGMNIARNSRVRSYALPGLVIKKFIDAQKN
;
A
#
# COMPACT_ATOMS: atom_id res chain seq x y z
N MET A 1 76.45 -15.99 -24.77
CA MET A 1 76.56 -17.24 -23.97
C MET A 1 75.16 -17.63 -23.51
N ARG A 2 74.77 -18.88 -23.76
CA ARG A 2 73.51 -19.50 -23.33
C ARG A 2 73.58 -19.90 -21.85
N THR A 3 72.46 -19.84 -21.13
CA THR A 3 72.02 -20.78 -20.06
C THR A 3 70.66 -20.31 -19.51
N LEU A 4 69.55 -20.93 -19.92
CA LEU A 4 68.88 -22.08 -19.30
C LEU A 4 68.30 -21.74 -17.91
N HIS A 5 66.99 -21.50 -17.83
CA HIS A 5 66.21 -21.60 -16.59
C HIS A 5 65.18 -22.72 -16.74
N LEU A 6 65.28 -23.66 -15.82
CA LEU A 6 64.60 -24.94 -15.76
C LEU A 6 63.16 -24.74 -15.25
N LEU A 7 62.18 -25.23 -16.01
CA LEU A 7 60.80 -25.42 -15.57
C LEU A 7 60.75 -26.63 -14.64
N LEU A 8 60.40 -26.44 -13.37
CA LEU A 8 59.95 -27.51 -12.48
C LEU A 8 58.44 -27.39 -12.33
N ALA A 9 57.72 -28.28 -13.00
CA ALA A 9 56.30 -28.51 -12.78
C ALA A 9 56.13 -29.32 -11.48
N VAL A 10 55.48 -28.75 -10.47
CA VAL A 10 54.96 -29.50 -9.33
C VAL A 10 53.46 -29.65 -9.53
N PHE A 11 53.06 -30.86 -9.93
CA PHE A 11 51.70 -31.35 -9.80
C PHE A 11 51.37 -31.47 -8.31
N CYS A 12 50.45 -30.64 -7.81
CA CYS A 12 49.75 -30.89 -6.56
C CYS A 12 48.24 -30.89 -6.83
N SER A 13 47.72 -32.12 -6.83
CA SER A 13 46.35 -32.57 -6.58
C SER A 13 45.23 -31.53 -6.48
N LEU A 14 44.19 -31.77 -7.28
CA LEU A 14 42.83 -31.27 -7.09
C LEU A 14 42.32 -31.57 -5.67
N GLY A 15 42.50 -30.62 -4.77
CA GLY A 15 41.78 -30.52 -3.51
C GLY A 15 40.64 -29.53 -3.67
N CYS A 16 39.42 -30.06 -3.68
CA CYS A 16 38.13 -29.40 -3.52
C CYS A 16 38.23 -27.98 -2.91
N LEU A 17 38.12 -26.96 -3.76
CA LEU A 17 37.69 -25.62 -3.34
C LEU A 17 36.20 -25.51 -3.67
N ASP A 18 35.37 -26.31 -2.99
CA ASP A 18 34.00 -25.87 -2.72
C ASP A 18 34.13 -24.73 -1.71
N THR A 19 34.06 -23.51 -2.21
CA THR A 19 33.80 -22.34 -1.38
C THR A 19 32.55 -22.64 -0.57
N LEU A 20 32.72 -22.81 0.75
CA LEU A 20 31.65 -22.81 1.76
C LEU A 20 30.90 -21.47 1.69
N GLN A 21 30.03 -21.35 0.69
CA GLN A 21 28.99 -20.35 0.68
C GLN A 21 27.92 -20.92 1.60
N ALA A 22 27.71 -20.31 2.77
CA ALA A 22 26.65 -20.75 3.67
C ALA A 22 25.35 -20.90 2.86
N ASP A 23 24.77 -22.10 2.90
CA ASP A 23 23.52 -22.38 2.22
C ASP A 23 22.46 -21.41 2.72
N PHE A 24 21.67 -20.87 1.80
CA PHE A 24 20.58 -19.98 2.17
C PHE A 24 19.50 -20.78 2.91
N ASP A 25 19.41 -20.58 4.23
CA ASP A 25 18.38 -21.22 5.05
C ASP A 25 17.12 -20.32 5.10
N ALA A 26 16.12 -20.70 4.30
CA ALA A 26 14.84 -20.02 4.28
C ALA A 26 14.04 -20.18 5.58
N THR A 27 14.25 -21.28 6.32
CA THR A 27 13.57 -21.57 7.59
C THR A 27 14.12 -20.70 8.72
N GLU A 28 15.44 -20.54 8.78
CA GLU A 28 16.09 -19.62 9.71
C GLU A 28 15.68 -18.17 9.43
N LEU A 29 15.65 -17.77 8.15
CA LEU A 29 15.19 -16.45 7.74
C LEU A 29 13.73 -16.23 8.14
N GLN A 30 12.84 -17.20 7.89
CA GLN A 30 11.43 -17.13 8.30
C GLN A 30 11.29 -16.93 9.81
N SER A 31 12.05 -17.70 10.60
CA SER A 31 12.04 -17.61 12.06
C SER A 31 12.47 -16.23 12.54
N SER A 32 13.54 -15.68 11.94
CA SER A 32 14.04 -14.32 12.22
C SER A 32 13.01 -13.24 11.86
N ILE A 33 12.32 -13.40 10.72
CA ILE A 33 11.23 -12.52 10.30
C ILE A 33 10.10 -12.53 11.33
N GLN A 34 9.62 -13.71 11.71
CA GLN A 34 8.51 -13.86 12.67
C GLN A 34 8.85 -13.30 14.05
N GLN A 35 10.07 -13.55 14.55
CA GLN A 35 10.55 -12.97 15.79
C GLN A 35 10.58 -11.44 15.72
N THR A 36 11.06 -10.89 14.60
CA THR A 36 11.08 -9.43 14.39
C THR A 36 9.66 -8.87 14.39
N ILE A 37 8.74 -9.46 13.63
CA ILE A 37 7.32 -9.04 13.58
C ILE A 37 6.73 -8.98 14.99
N ASN A 38 6.88 -10.05 15.78
CA ASN A 38 6.35 -10.12 17.14
C ASN A 38 6.90 -9.00 18.04
N SER A 39 8.17 -8.60 17.84
CA SER A 39 8.81 -7.56 18.63
C SER A 39 8.42 -6.13 18.24
N VAL A 40 8.13 -5.87 16.95
CA VAL A 40 7.96 -4.49 16.45
C VAL A 40 6.53 -4.15 16.07
N GLN A 41 5.73 -5.12 15.64
CA GLN A 41 4.36 -4.90 15.16
C GLN A 41 3.47 -4.18 16.19
N PRO A 42 3.54 -4.45 17.51
CA PRO A 42 2.75 -3.73 18.51
C PRO A 42 2.95 -2.21 18.51
N ALA A 43 4.13 -1.72 18.09
CA ALA A 43 4.46 -0.30 18.06
C ALA A 43 4.07 0.40 16.74
N VAL A 44 3.66 -0.36 15.71
CA VAL A 44 3.18 0.21 14.46
C VAL A 44 1.70 0.53 14.64
N VAL A 45 1.27 1.71 14.23
CA VAL A 45 -0.06 2.24 14.52
C VAL A 45 -0.77 2.79 13.30
N ALA A 46 -2.11 2.74 13.32
CA ALA A 46 -2.93 3.54 12.42
C ALA A 46 -3.16 4.94 13.02
N ILE A 47 -3.10 5.96 12.18
CA ILE A 47 -3.36 7.35 12.55
C ILE A 47 -4.56 7.84 11.75
N ARG A 48 -5.59 8.32 12.46
CA ARG A 48 -6.85 8.83 11.89
C ARG A 48 -7.01 10.32 12.19
N GLY A 49 -7.13 11.11 11.14
CA GLY A 49 -7.61 12.50 11.19
C GLY A 49 -9.08 12.60 10.77
N SER A 50 -9.61 13.82 10.68
CA SER A 50 -11.00 14.06 10.26
C SER A 50 -11.31 13.56 8.84
N ARG A 51 -10.33 13.63 7.93
CA ARG A 51 -10.45 13.19 6.53
C ARG A 51 -9.21 12.44 6.00
N SER A 52 -8.31 12.04 6.90
CA SER A 52 -7.07 11.34 6.54
C SER A 52 -6.86 10.08 7.37
N ALA A 53 -6.27 9.06 6.77
CA ALA A 53 -5.85 7.84 7.44
C ALA A 53 -4.48 7.44 6.88
N PHE A 54 -3.52 7.18 7.75
CA PHE A 54 -2.14 6.84 7.41
C PHE A 54 -1.52 6.03 8.56
N SER A 55 -0.25 5.66 8.43
CA SER A 55 0.45 4.80 9.39
C SER A 55 1.46 5.59 10.22
N GLY A 56 1.91 5.01 11.33
CA GLY A 56 3.01 5.55 12.14
C GLY A 56 3.71 4.46 12.93
N VAL A 57 4.80 4.83 13.60
CA VAL A 57 5.53 3.94 14.52
C VAL A 57 5.91 4.66 15.80
N ILE A 58 5.59 4.06 16.94
CA ILE A 58 5.90 4.60 18.26
C ILE A 58 7.38 4.31 18.57
N VAL A 59 8.14 5.34 18.94
CA VAL A 59 9.61 5.25 19.18
C VAL A 59 10.03 5.64 20.59
N SER A 60 9.07 5.92 21.48
CA SER A 60 9.37 6.26 22.88
C SER A 60 8.22 5.90 23.81
N SER A 61 8.53 5.70 25.10
CA SER A 61 7.54 5.60 26.17
C SER A 61 6.65 6.84 26.30
N ASP A 62 7.17 8.00 25.91
CA ASP A 62 6.44 9.27 26.00
C ASP A 62 5.37 9.42 24.91
N GLY A 63 5.33 8.52 23.92
CA GLY A 63 4.30 8.55 22.88
C GLY A 63 4.66 9.30 21.59
N HIS A 64 5.95 9.52 21.32
CA HIS A 64 6.43 9.99 20.03
C HIS A 64 6.17 8.96 18.93
N VAL A 65 5.47 9.37 17.88
CA VAL A 65 5.08 8.54 16.72
C VAL A 65 5.65 9.13 15.44
N LEU A 66 6.60 8.44 14.80
CA LEU A 66 7.14 8.86 13.50
C LEU A 66 6.11 8.61 12.40
N SER A 67 6.02 9.52 11.43
CA SER A 67 5.17 9.37 10.25
C SER A 67 5.66 10.22 9.07
N ALA A 68 4.99 10.15 7.93
CA ALA A 68 5.36 10.88 6.72
C ALA A 68 4.92 12.36 6.76
N GLY A 69 5.77 13.23 6.23
CA GLY A 69 5.59 14.69 6.19
C GLY A 69 4.32 15.13 5.48
N HIS A 70 4.03 14.54 4.32
CA HIS A 70 2.83 14.84 3.54
C HIS A 70 1.52 14.38 4.20
N ALA A 71 1.56 13.52 5.21
CA ALA A 71 0.38 12.97 5.87
C ALA A 71 -0.02 13.76 7.13
N VAL A 72 0.97 14.34 7.83
CA VAL A 72 0.78 15.01 9.11
C VAL A 72 0.70 16.52 8.93
N LYS A 73 -0.36 17.12 9.47
CA LYS A 73 -0.54 18.55 9.61
C LYS A 73 -0.26 18.97 11.07
N PRO A 74 0.77 19.78 11.34
CA PRO A 74 1.05 20.34 12.66
C PRO A 74 -0.19 20.96 13.34
N GLY A 75 -0.29 20.80 14.65
CA GLY A 75 -1.39 21.30 15.48
C GLY A 75 -2.71 20.53 15.36
N SER A 76 -2.88 19.70 14.32
CA SER A 76 -4.10 18.93 14.08
C SER A 76 -4.29 17.81 15.10
N ARG A 77 -5.55 17.52 15.44
CA ARG A 77 -5.90 16.39 16.31
C ARG A 77 -5.99 15.10 15.50
N TYR A 78 -5.41 14.05 16.06
CA TYR A 78 -5.42 12.70 15.51
C TYR A 78 -5.87 11.70 16.57
N GLN A 79 -6.35 10.55 16.12
CA GLN A 79 -6.49 9.34 16.92
C GLN A 79 -5.44 8.33 16.47
N VAL A 80 -4.59 7.90 17.38
CA VAL A 80 -3.62 6.80 17.20
C VAL A 80 -4.29 5.51 17.65
N ILE A 81 -4.22 4.47 16.84
CA ILE A 81 -4.85 3.17 17.07
C ILE A 81 -3.79 2.07 16.99
N LEU A 82 -3.66 1.31 18.06
CA LEU A 82 -2.71 0.21 18.17
C LEU A 82 -3.29 -1.09 17.59
N PRO A 83 -2.46 -2.09 17.26
CA PRO A 83 -2.91 -3.40 16.80
C PRO A 83 -3.78 -4.15 17.83
N ASP A 84 -3.64 -3.83 19.12
CA ASP A 84 -4.45 -4.38 20.22
C ASP A 84 -5.84 -3.72 20.34
N GLY A 85 -6.14 -2.73 19.49
CA GLY A 85 -7.40 -1.99 19.46
C GLY A 85 -7.46 -0.78 20.39
N ARG A 86 -6.44 -0.53 21.24
CA ARG A 86 -6.38 0.68 22.06
C ARG A 86 -6.30 1.92 21.19
N ARG A 87 -6.97 2.99 21.64
CA ARG A 87 -7.08 4.26 20.93
C ARG A 87 -6.67 5.41 21.82
N PHE A 88 -5.78 6.26 21.31
CA PHE A 88 -5.25 7.39 22.04
C PHE A 88 -5.41 8.69 21.25
N ARG A 89 -5.69 9.78 21.96
CA ARG A 89 -5.66 11.14 21.42
C ARG A 89 -4.21 11.55 21.18
N ALA A 90 -3.98 12.09 20.00
CA ALA A 90 -2.68 12.56 19.59
C ALA A 90 -2.76 13.90 18.87
N ARG A 91 -1.61 14.56 18.76
CA ARG A 91 -1.47 15.84 18.08
C ARG A 91 -0.32 15.81 17.09
N GLY A 92 -0.54 16.40 15.91
CA GLY A 92 0.53 16.62 14.95
C GLY A 92 1.55 17.61 15.52
N LYS A 93 2.81 17.19 15.60
CA LYS A 93 3.93 18.04 16.01
C LYS A 93 4.58 18.64 14.77
N GLY A 94 5.86 18.39 14.52
CA GLY A 94 6.59 18.98 13.41
C GLY A 94 6.39 18.19 12.13
N SER A 95 6.43 18.89 11.00
CA SER A 95 6.41 18.29 9.66
C SER A 95 7.36 19.02 8.72
N ASN A 96 8.08 18.26 7.89
CA ASN A 96 8.95 18.76 6.83
C ASN A 96 8.58 18.11 5.50
N ALA A 97 8.02 18.90 4.59
CA ALA A 97 7.55 18.42 3.30
C ALA A 97 8.69 18.08 2.30
N GLU A 98 9.85 18.75 2.43
CA GLU A 98 11.02 18.51 1.57
C GLU A 98 11.65 17.15 1.87
N ALA A 99 11.88 16.88 3.16
CA ALA A 99 12.43 15.62 3.65
C ALA A 99 11.36 14.52 3.82
N ASP A 100 10.09 14.92 3.75
CA ASP A 100 8.90 14.09 3.95
C ASP A 100 8.84 13.37 5.31
N CYS A 101 9.35 13.99 6.37
CA CYS A 101 9.30 13.48 7.74
C CYS A 101 8.34 14.29 8.62
N ALA A 102 7.64 13.61 9.53
CA ALA A 102 6.81 14.25 10.55
C ALA A 102 6.73 13.46 11.85
N LEU A 103 6.24 14.13 12.88
CA LEU A 103 6.02 13.57 14.20
C LEU A 103 4.58 13.80 14.65
N VAL A 104 3.99 12.76 15.23
CA VAL A 104 2.73 12.80 15.94
C VAL A 104 3.02 12.44 17.39
N GLN A 105 2.35 13.10 18.33
CA GLN A 105 2.55 12.88 19.76
C GLN A 105 1.26 12.38 20.39
N ILE A 106 1.29 11.21 21.03
CA ILE A 106 0.20 10.77 21.91
C ILE A 106 0.17 11.71 23.12
N THR A 107 -0.99 12.31 23.38
CA THR A 107 -1.16 13.34 24.42
C THR A 107 -1.61 12.77 25.77
N GLU A 108 -2.04 11.51 25.77
CA GLU A 108 -2.45 10.79 26.97
C GLU A 108 -1.24 10.17 27.65
N LYS A 109 -1.21 10.17 28.99
CA LYS A 109 -0.17 9.46 29.74
C LYS A 109 -0.50 7.97 29.76
N VAL A 110 0.37 7.15 29.16
CA VAL A 110 0.22 5.70 29.04
C VAL A 110 1.48 5.04 29.62
N THR A 111 1.32 4.08 30.52
CA THR A 111 2.45 3.47 31.25
C THR A 111 3.06 2.26 30.53
N ASP A 112 2.32 1.63 29.61
CA ASP A 112 2.65 0.36 28.97
C ASP A 112 2.60 0.45 27.43
N LEU A 113 3.02 1.61 26.90
CA LEU A 113 3.03 1.84 25.47
C LEU A 113 4.13 1.02 24.78
N PRO A 114 3.84 0.20 23.75
CA PRO A 114 4.88 -0.46 22.97
C PRO A 114 5.62 0.57 22.11
N PHE A 115 6.95 0.50 22.10
CA PHE A 115 7.78 1.34 21.25
C PHE A 115 9.03 0.60 20.77
N VAL A 116 9.59 1.06 19.66
CA VAL A 116 10.76 0.45 19.00
C VAL A 116 11.95 1.39 18.98
N GLN A 117 13.15 0.81 18.85
CA GLN A 117 14.39 1.57 18.78
C GLN A 117 14.62 2.15 17.39
N ILE A 118 14.99 3.43 17.35
CA ILE A 118 15.49 4.12 16.15
C ILE A 118 16.87 3.54 15.77
N GLY A 119 16.98 2.97 14.58
CA GLY A 119 18.20 2.40 14.02
C GLY A 119 19.07 3.41 13.27
N GLU A 120 19.92 2.94 12.35
CA GLU A 120 20.84 3.77 11.55
C GLU A 120 20.69 3.47 10.06
N SER A 121 20.29 4.47 9.28
CA SER A 121 20.14 4.33 7.83
C SER A 121 21.46 4.51 7.07
N SER A 122 22.43 5.19 7.68
CA SER A 122 23.78 5.41 7.15
C SER A 122 24.58 4.11 6.94
N ASN A 123 24.27 3.06 7.70
CA ASN A 123 24.99 1.79 7.70
C ASN A 123 24.32 0.69 6.85
N LEU A 124 23.19 1.00 6.19
CA LEU A 124 22.48 0.01 5.37
C LEU A 124 23.32 -0.48 4.20
N VAL A 125 23.26 -1.79 3.95
CA VAL A 125 23.99 -2.47 2.85
C VAL A 125 23.02 -3.11 1.85
N PRO A 126 23.39 -3.22 0.55
CA PRO A 126 22.57 -3.92 -0.44
C PRO A 126 22.26 -5.36 -0.03
N ASN A 127 21.04 -5.80 -0.30
CA ASN A 127 20.49 -7.12 0.05
C ASN A 127 20.35 -7.41 1.55
N GLN A 128 20.51 -6.42 2.42
CA GLN A 128 20.13 -6.55 3.83
C GLN A 128 18.62 -6.82 3.91
N PRO A 129 18.16 -7.90 4.59
CA PRO A 129 16.74 -8.17 4.76
C PRO A 129 16.06 -7.08 5.57
N CYS A 130 14.83 -6.74 5.20
CA CYS A 130 14.02 -5.76 5.88
C CYS A 130 12.52 -6.12 5.87
N LEU A 131 11.78 -5.52 6.80
CA LEU A 131 10.34 -5.70 6.94
C LEU A 131 9.63 -4.35 6.88
N GLY A 132 8.75 -4.17 5.91
CA GLY A 132 7.81 -3.06 5.89
C GLY A 132 6.55 -3.44 6.67
N ILE A 133 6.17 -2.64 7.66
CA ILE A 133 4.92 -2.85 8.41
C ILE A 133 4.12 -1.56 8.44
N SER A 134 2.87 -1.65 8.03
CA SER A 134 1.98 -0.51 7.90
C SER A 134 0.52 -0.92 8.05
N PHE A 135 -0.35 0.06 8.22
CA PHE A 135 -1.80 -0.12 8.17
C PHE A 135 -2.24 0.30 6.77
N PRO A 136 -2.35 -0.63 5.81
CA PRO A 136 -2.66 -0.30 4.44
C PRO A 136 -3.95 0.50 4.36
N GLY A 137 -3.91 1.55 3.53
CA GLY A 137 -5.09 2.34 3.23
C GLY A 137 -6.15 1.49 2.55
N GLY A 138 -7.40 1.79 2.86
CA GLY A 138 -8.53 1.08 2.28
C GLY A 138 -9.26 0.22 3.29
N GLN A 139 -10.42 -0.21 2.86
CA GLN A 139 -11.41 -0.83 3.72
C GLN A 139 -11.23 -2.37 3.64
N GLY A 140 -11.55 -3.08 4.74
CA GLY A 140 -11.51 -4.55 4.82
C GLY A 140 -10.49 -5.15 5.81
N THR A 141 -9.34 -4.51 6.04
CA THR A 141 -8.31 -5.00 7.00
C THR A 141 -8.49 -4.47 8.42
N ARG A 142 -9.63 -3.83 8.74
CA ARG A 142 -9.96 -3.15 10.02
C ARG A 142 -8.80 -3.12 11.01
N GLU A 143 -7.95 -2.10 10.89
CA GLU A 143 -6.92 -1.80 11.89
C GLU A 143 -5.96 -2.97 12.16
N GLN A 144 -5.69 -3.81 11.15
CA GLN A 144 -4.61 -4.79 11.21
C GLN A 144 -3.39 -4.31 10.42
N PRO A 145 -2.19 -4.32 11.04
CA PRO A 145 -0.96 -4.06 10.32
C PRO A 145 -0.64 -5.20 9.34
N ALA A 146 -0.27 -4.84 8.12
CA ALA A 146 0.24 -5.77 7.11
C ALA A 146 1.77 -5.72 7.09
N VAL A 147 2.38 -6.91 7.01
CA VAL A 147 3.82 -7.11 6.91
C VAL A 147 4.20 -7.41 5.46
N ARG A 148 5.29 -6.82 4.99
CA ARG A 148 5.84 -7.05 3.67
C ARG A 148 7.33 -7.28 3.78
N PHE A 149 7.79 -8.42 3.29
CA PHE A 149 9.20 -8.77 3.34
C PHE A 149 9.93 -8.19 2.14
N GLY A 150 11.17 -7.77 2.36
CA GLY A 150 12.02 -7.32 1.29
C GLY A 150 13.47 -7.25 1.68
N ARG A 151 14.22 -6.51 0.87
CA ARG A 151 15.62 -6.22 1.09
C ARG A 151 15.93 -4.78 0.71
N ILE A 152 17.01 -4.26 1.27
CA ILE A 152 17.59 -2.99 0.84
C ILE A 152 18.12 -3.15 -0.58
N VAL A 153 17.63 -2.31 -1.49
CA VAL A 153 18.16 -2.19 -2.85
C VAL A 153 19.30 -1.18 -2.85
N ARG A 154 19.08 -0.03 -2.21
CA ARG A 154 20.03 1.07 -2.20
C ARG A 154 19.87 1.91 -0.94
N ARG A 155 21.00 2.22 -0.29
CA ARG A 155 21.05 3.24 0.77
C ARG A 155 20.77 4.63 0.20
N ALA A 156 20.23 5.52 1.03
CA ALA A 156 20.05 6.92 0.68
C ALA A 156 21.39 7.60 0.34
N ARG A 157 21.37 8.41 -0.73
CA ARG A 157 22.38 9.45 -0.97
C ARG A 157 22.05 10.68 -0.11
N PRO A 158 22.98 11.64 0.11
CA PRO A 158 22.65 12.89 0.80
C PRO A 158 21.41 13.56 0.20
N GLY A 159 20.41 13.87 1.03
CA GLY A 159 19.12 14.43 0.60
C GLY A 159 18.21 13.47 -0.17
N GLY A 160 18.59 12.20 -0.30
CA GLY A 160 17.82 11.16 -0.99
C GLY A 160 17.07 10.24 -0.03
N MET A 161 16.45 9.22 -0.62
CA MET A 161 15.65 8.22 0.08
C MET A 161 16.33 6.85 0.07
N VAL A 162 16.01 6.02 1.05
CA VAL A 162 16.29 4.58 1.00
C VAL A 162 15.38 3.97 -0.06
N GLN A 163 15.86 2.91 -0.73
CA GLN A 163 15.05 2.10 -1.63
C GLN A 163 15.08 0.65 -1.17
N SER A 164 13.89 0.05 -1.02
CA SER A 164 13.73 -1.35 -0.67
C SER A 164 12.83 -2.11 -1.67
N THR A 165 12.86 -3.44 -1.59
CA THR A 165 11.88 -4.29 -2.28
C THR A 165 10.64 -4.58 -1.42
N ALA A 166 10.59 -4.10 -0.17
CA ALA A 166 9.39 -4.23 0.64
C ALA A 166 8.28 -3.42 -0.03
N LEU A 167 7.24 -4.13 -0.48
CA LEU A 167 6.20 -3.53 -1.31
C LEU A 167 5.44 -2.44 -0.55
N MET A 168 4.90 -1.45 -1.26
CA MET A 168 4.16 -0.35 -0.67
C MET A 168 2.96 0.07 -1.54
N GLU A 169 1.88 0.53 -0.90
CA GLU A 169 0.69 1.10 -1.52
C GLU A 169 0.20 2.36 -0.77
N PRO A 170 -0.69 3.16 -1.37
CA PRO A 170 -1.31 4.30 -0.69
C PRO A 170 -1.95 3.91 0.65
N GLY A 171 -1.64 4.71 1.68
CA GLY A 171 -2.03 4.48 3.07
C GLY A 171 -0.98 3.76 3.92
N ASP A 172 0.01 3.11 3.29
CA ASP A 172 1.20 2.65 4.01
C ASP A 172 2.11 3.81 4.44
N SER A 173 1.94 5.00 3.85
CA SER A 173 2.71 6.19 4.17
C SER A 173 2.76 6.44 5.69
N GLY A 174 3.97 6.67 6.20
CA GLY A 174 4.24 6.80 7.62
C GLY A 174 4.48 5.48 8.37
N GLY A 175 4.20 4.34 7.75
CA GLY A 175 4.57 3.02 8.26
C GLY A 175 6.09 2.83 8.29
N ALA A 176 6.56 1.79 8.96
CA ALA A 176 7.97 1.64 9.28
C ALA A 176 8.63 0.51 8.49
N LEU A 177 9.87 0.76 8.07
CA LEU A 177 10.79 -0.23 7.57
C LEU A 177 11.73 -0.63 8.72
N PHE A 178 11.81 -1.92 9.00
CA PHE A 178 12.62 -2.50 10.07
C PHE A 178 13.77 -3.34 9.53
N ASP A 179 14.88 -3.38 10.27
CA ASP A 179 15.84 -4.47 10.15
C ASP A 179 15.37 -5.70 10.97
N LEU A 180 16.00 -6.86 10.73
CA LEU A 180 15.67 -8.10 11.48
C LEU A 180 16.14 -8.08 12.95
N ASN A 181 16.69 -6.96 13.44
CA ASN A 181 17.01 -6.78 14.86
C ASN A 181 15.92 -5.99 15.60
N GLY A 182 14.86 -5.58 14.90
CA GLY A 182 13.73 -4.84 15.44
C GLY A 182 13.94 -3.33 15.52
N ARG A 183 14.93 -2.77 14.81
CA ARG A 183 15.13 -1.32 14.75
C ARG A 183 14.42 -0.72 13.55
N VAL A 184 13.80 0.45 13.72
CA VAL A 184 13.27 1.22 12.58
C VAL A 184 14.43 1.85 11.80
N ILE A 185 14.52 1.57 10.51
CA ILE A 185 15.59 2.01 9.60
C ILE A 185 15.11 2.97 8.50
N GLY A 186 13.80 3.10 8.35
CA GLY A 186 13.18 4.10 7.46
C GLY A 186 11.67 4.20 7.66
N ILE A 187 11.07 5.24 7.11
CA ILE A 187 9.62 5.47 7.14
C ILE A 187 9.08 5.51 5.71
N HIS A 188 8.06 4.68 5.43
CA HIS A 188 7.37 4.60 4.14
C HIS A 188 6.86 5.96 3.68
N SER A 189 7.17 6.36 2.45
CA SER A 189 6.81 7.68 1.92
C SER A 189 6.15 7.62 0.54
N ARG A 190 6.83 7.09 -0.48
CA ARG A 190 6.34 7.16 -1.87
C ARG A 190 6.71 5.97 -2.72
N ILE A 191 5.85 5.66 -3.69
CA ILE A 191 6.05 4.56 -4.65
C ILE A 191 6.43 5.11 -6.02
N GLY A 192 7.27 4.37 -6.75
CA GLY A 192 7.54 4.59 -8.15
C GLY A 192 6.53 3.92 -9.08
N THR A 193 6.82 3.99 -10.38
CA THR A 193 5.98 3.35 -11.41
C THR A 193 6.11 1.83 -11.39
N SER A 194 7.31 1.31 -11.13
CA SER A 194 7.58 -0.13 -10.98
C SER A 194 7.27 -0.65 -9.57
N MET A 195 6.85 -1.91 -9.47
CA MET A 195 6.63 -2.64 -8.20
C MET A 195 7.86 -2.66 -7.29
N THR A 196 9.07 -2.60 -7.85
CA THR A 196 10.35 -2.65 -7.12
C THR A 196 10.88 -1.28 -6.69
N GLN A 197 10.13 -0.21 -6.96
CA GLN A 197 10.47 1.15 -6.57
C GLN A 197 9.62 1.56 -5.37
N ASN A 198 10.09 1.25 -4.17
CA ASN A 198 9.50 1.68 -2.91
C ASN A 198 10.54 2.53 -2.19
N PHE A 199 10.14 3.71 -1.71
CA PHE A 199 11.07 4.69 -1.15
C PHE A 199 10.69 5.06 0.27
N GLU A 200 11.69 5.01 1.14
CA GLU A 200 11.59 5.33 2.55
C GLU A 200 12.42 6.56 2.91
N VAL A 201 11.87 7.41 3.76
CA VAL A 201 12.63 8.47 4.39
C VAL A 201 13.67 7.82 5.32
N PRO A 202 14.97 8.12 5.17
CA PRO A 202 16.02 7.52 5.99
C PRO A 202 15.79 7.85 7.46
N ILE A 203 15.97 6.87 8.36
CA ILE A 203 15.70 7.12 9.78
C ILE A 203 16.62 8.21 10.38
N ASP A 204 17.84 8.37 9.85
CA ASP A 204 18.76 9.41 10.32
C ASP A 204 18.26 10.83 10.01
N THR A 205 17.33 10.98 9.05
CA THR A 205 16.62 12.25 8.82
C THR A 205 15.77 12.64 10.02
N TYR A 206 15.11 11.68 10.67
CA TYR A 206 14.32 11.92 11.88
C TYR A 206 15.21 12.27 13.08
N LYS A 207 16.39 11.63 13.19
CA LYS A 207 17.39 12.01 14.21
C LYS A 207 17.90 13.43 13.99
N LYS A 208 18.28 13.76 12.75
CA LYS A 208 18.78 15.08 12.37
C LYS A 208 17.79 16.19 12.72
N PHE A 209 16.50 15.96 12.49
CA PHE A 209 15.44 16.94 12.72
C PHE A 209 14.66 16.71 14.01
N TRP A 210 15.19 15.93 14.96
CA TRP A 210 14.44 15.52 16.14
C TRP A 210 13.92 16.70 16.96
N THR A 211 14.76 17.70 17.20
CA THR A 211 14.37 18.96 17.86
C THR A 211 13.20 19.62 17.12
N GLU A 212 13.34 19.83 15.81
CA GLU A 212 12.32 20.48 14.98
C GLU A 212 10.98 19.73 14.92
N LEU A 213 11.07 18.41 14.86
CA LEU A 213 9.92 17.52 14.84
C LEU A 213 9.10 17.61 16.15
N ASN A 214 9.70 18.03 17.25
CA ASN A 214 9.01 18.17 18.54
C ASN A 214 8.23 19.49 18.69
N ALA A 215 8.42 20.46 17.80
CA ALA A 215 7.60 21.66 17.76
C ALA A 215 6.40 21.52 16.82
N GLU A 216 5.29 22.17 17.12
CA GLU A 216 4.07 22.08 16.30
C GLU A 216 4.09 23.04 15.13
N ARG A 217 4.97 22.76 14.17
CA ARG A 217 5.18 23.65 13.03
C ARG A 217 5.56 22.89 11.78
N THR A 218 5.30 23.51 10.65
CA THR A 218 5.92 23.08 9.39
C THR A 218 7.28 23.75 9.30
N PHE A 219 8.32 22.98 8.98
CA PHE A 219 9.68 23.50 8.81
C PHE A 219 10.31 22.95 7.52
N SER A 220 11.40 23.57 7.08
CA SER A 220 12.21 23.11 5.94
C SER A 220 13.65 22.90 6.36
N SER A 221 14.47 22.31 5.49
CA SER A 221 15.89 22.09 5.79
C SER A 221 16.68 23.39 5.99
N SER A 222 16.16 24.50 5.48
CA SER A 222 16.64 25.84 5.77
C SER A 222 15.67 26.53 6.73
N SER A 223 16.02 26.65 8.01
CA SER A 223 15.27 27.44 9.00
C SER A 223 15.41 28.94 8.72
N ARG A 224 14.99 29.39 7.52
CA ARG A 224 14.92 30.80 7.15
C ARG A 224 13.66 31.37 7.78
N LEU A 225 13.82 32.40 8.60
CA LEU A 225 12.68 33.22 9.02
C LEU A 225 12.10 33.91 7.80
N ILE A 226 10.78 33.80 7.62
CA ILE A 226 10.05 34.38 6.50
C ILE A 226 8.95 35.27 7.07
N LEU A 227 9.01 36.56 6.75
CA LEU A 227 7.99 37.53 7.15
C LEU A 227 6.63 37.23 6.50
N GLY A 228 6.62 36.74 5.27
CA GLY A 228 5.40 36.49 4.48
C GLY A 228 4.93 37.73 3.74
N ILE A 229 5.84 38.36 3.00
CA ILE A 229 5.59 39.53 2.16
C ILE A 229 6.07 39.28 0.73
N GLU A 230 5.42 39.89 -0.25
CA GLU A 230 6.05 40.24 -1.52
C GLU A 230 6.55 41.67 -1.41
N ALA A 231 7.79 41.90 -1.85
CA ALA A 231 8.50 43.11 -1.52
C ALA A 231 9.41 43.53 -2.67
N ARG A 232 9.47 44.84 -2.91
CA ARG A 232 10.29 45.44 -3.96
C ARG A 232 11.40 46.28 -3.34
N GLN A 233 12.61 46.08 -3.84
CA GLN A 233 13.75 46.91 -3.48
C GLN A 233 13.60 48.31 -4.10
N ARG A 234 13.90 49.34 -3.31
CA ARG A 234 13.95 50.72 -3.80
C ARG A 234 15.30 51.04 -4.43
N GLU A 235 15.30 51.89 -5.46
CA GLU A 235 16.53 52.30 -6.16
C GLU A 235 17.46 53.16 -5.30
N ASP A 236 16.88 53.96 -4.39
CA ASP A 236 17.58 54.81 -3.44
C ASP A 236 18.19 54.05 -2.23
N ALA A 237 18.01 52.73 -2.18
CA ALA A 237 18.44 51.85 -1.08
C ALA A 237 17.92 52.27 0.32
N SER A 238 16.87 53.09 0.40
CA SER A 238 16.26 53.54 1.67
C SER A 238 15.57 52.39 2.43
N GLY A 239 15.18 51.32 1.75
CA GLY A 239 14.56 50.16 2.35
C GLY A 239 13.87 49.26 1.34
N ILE A 240 12.98 48.40 1.85
CA ILE A 240 12.15 47.49 1.05
C ILE A 240 10.68 47.86 1.18
N THR A 241 10.03 48.13 0.06
CA THR A 241 8.59 48.40 0.02
C THR A 241 7.81 47.09 0.06
N VAL A 242 6.84 47.00 0.97
CA VAL A 242 5.89 45.88 1.04
C VAL A 242 4.82 46.06 -0.04
N GLU A 243 4.75 45.13 -1.00
CA GLU A 243 3.77 45.17 -2.10
C GLU A 243 2.56 44.28 -1.80
N ARG A 244 2.79 43.15 -1.13
CA ARG A 244 1.73 42.23 -0.72
C ARG A 244 2.06 41.61 0.62
N ILE A 245 1.03 41.35 1.41
CA ILE A 245 1.12 40.58 2.65
C ILE A 245 0.40 39.25 2.44
N VAL A 246 1.05 38.17 2.86
CA VAL A 246 0.47 36.82 2.84
C VAL A 246 -0.43 36.69 4.07
N GLU A 247 -1.65 36.20 3.88
CA GLU A 247 -2.59 35.88 4.97
C GLU A 247 -1.96 34.91 5.96
N ASP A 248 -2.26 35.08 7.25
CA ASP A 248 -1.76 34.29 8.38
C ASP A 248 -0.24 34.38 8.62
N SER A 249 0.46 35.29 7.94
CA SER A 249 1.91 35.46 8.05
C SER A 249 2.37 36.19 9.31
N VAL A 250 3.68 36.18 9.58
CA VAL A 250 4.28 36.99 10.65
C VAL A 250 4.06 38.47 10.36
N ALA A 251 4.18 38.89 9.09
CA ALA A 251 4.00 40.28 8.71
C ALA A 251 2.59 40.80 9.04
N GLU A 252 1.55 40.05 8.66
CA GLU A 252 0.17 40.40 8.99
C GLU A 252 -0.04 40.47 10.50
N LYS A 253 0.40 39.46 11.24
CA LYS A 253 0.27 39.38 12.71
C LYS A 253 1.06 40.45 13.46
N SER A 254 2.13 40.97 12.84
CA SER A 254 2.95 42.05 13.38
C SER A 254 2.41 43.45 13.04
N GLY A 255 1.34 43.54 12.25
CA GLY A 255 0.73 44.81 11.85
C GLY A 255 1.44 45.55 10.71
N LEU A 256 2.25 44.84 9.90
CA LEU A 256 2.77 45.39 8.64
C LEU A 256 1.61 45.70 7.69
N GLN A 257 1.77 46.74 6.87
CA GLN A 257 0.79 47.17 5.88
C GLN A 257 1.42 47.24 4.49
N VAL A 258 0.57 47.10 3.45
CA VAL A 258 0.98 47.37 2.07
C VAL A 258 1.43 48.83 1.97
N ASN A 259 2.54 49.06 1.27
CA ASN A 259 3.29 50.32 1.16
C ASN A 259 4.18 50.71 2.36
N ASP A 260 4.22 49.92 3.44
CA ASP A 260 5.26 50.10 4.46
C ASP A 260 6.65 49.96 3.81
N ILE A 261 7.59 50.82 4.18
CA ILE A 261 9.00 50.72 3.77
C ILE A 261 9.78 50.17 4.96
N ILE A 262 10.21 48.91 4.88
CA ILE A 262 11.03 48.29 5.91
C ILE A 262 12.45 48.86 5.81
N THR A 263 12.90 49.51 6.88
CA THR A 263 14.21 50.19 6.95
C THR A 263 15.20 49.46 7.83
N LEU A 264 14.75 48.82 8.92
CA LEU A 264 15.58 48.02 9.82
C LEU A 264 14.89 46.71 10.24
N ILE A 265 15.68 45.65 10.41
CA ILE A 265 15.31 44.43 11.12
C ILE A 265 16.32 44.19 12.24
N ASN A 266 15.84 44.18 13.49
CA ASN A 266 16.66 43.96 14.68
C ASN A 266 17.95 44.82 14.71
N GLY A 267 17.82 46.08 14.29
CA GLY A 267 18.93 47.05 14.20
C GLY A 267 19.79 46.96 12.93
N ASP A 268 19.62 45.95 12.08
CA ASP A 268 20.34 45.81 10.80
C ASP A 268 19.54 46.48 9.66
N SER A 269 20.24 47.25 8.81
CA SER A 269 19.63 47.96 7.66
C SER A 269 19.19 47.02 6.54
N THR A 270 18.05 47.36 5.92
CA THR A 270 17.40 46.56 4.88
C THR A 270 17.42 47.23 3.50
N GLY A 271 18.47 47.97 3.15
CA GLY A 271 18.57 48.67 1.85
C GLY A 271 18.59 47.79 0.59
N SER A 272 18.56 46.45 0.73
CA SER A 272 18.38 45.51 -0.38
C SER A 272 17.66 44.24 0.09
N LEU A 273 17.07 43.49 -0.85
CA LEU A 273 16.44 42.20 -0.52
C LEU A 273 17.47 41.19 0.05
N THR A 274 18.75 41.33 -0.29
CA THR A 274 19.83 40.54 0.30
C THR A 274 20.09 40.94 1.75
N ALA A 275 20.13 42.24 2.04
CA ALA A 275 20.31 42.75 3.41
C ALA A 275 19.14 42.38 4.32
N LEU A 276 17.91 42.47 3.82
CA LEU A 276 16.69 42.00 4.51
C LEU A 276 16.82 40.52 4.92
N ARG A 277 17.22 39.65 3.98
CA ARG A 277 17.40 38.22 4.24
C ARG A 277 18.55 37.95 5.22
N ALA A 278 19.64 38.71 5.13
CA ALA A 278 20.78 38.58 6.03
C ALA A 278 20.42 38.97 7.47
N ALA A 279 19.65 40.06 7.66
CA ALA A 279 19.17 40.49 8.97
C ALA A 279 18.26 39.43 9.62
N LEU A 280 17.30 38.88 8.86
CA LEU A 280 16.46 37.78 9.31
C LEU A 280 17.28 36.52 9.66
N ALA A 281 18.28 36.16 8.84
CA ALA A 281 19.14 35.02 9.11
C ALA A 281 20.01 35.21 10.36
N LYS A 282 20.50 36.43 10.60
CA LYS A 282 21.27 36.79 11.80
C LYS A 282 20.40 36.73 13.06
N ALA A 283 19.16 37.21 13.00
CA ALA A 283 18.19 37.07 14.09
C ALA A 283 17.88 35.59 14.38
N ALA A 284 17.71 34.77 13.33
CA ALA A 284 17.50 33.33 13.44
C ALA A 284 18.67 32.62 14.12
N LYS A 285 19.91 32.93 13.70
CA LYS A 285 21.14 32.38 14.30
C LYS A 285 21.28 32.74 15.79
N SER A 286 20.74 33.88 16.17
CA SER A 286 20.74 34.39 17.55
C SER A 286 19.58 33.84 18.40
N ARG A 287 18.73 32.97 17.82
CA ARG A 287 17.54 32.38 18.48
C ARG A 287 16.61 33.45 19.09
N LEU A 288 16.38 34.56 18.38
CA LEU A 288 15.47 35.63 18.81
C LEU A 288 14.03 35.32 18.38
N ASP A 289 13.19 34.87 19.31
CA ASP A 289 11.77 34.57 19.09
C ASP A 289 10.97 35.80 18.69
N LYS A 290 11.36 36.98 19.20
CA LYS A 290 10.75 38.26 18.88
C LYS A 290 11.82 39.32 18.66
N PHE A 291 11.65 40.16 17.64
CA PHE A 291 12.56 41.28 17.41
C PHE A 291 11.88 42.42 16.64
N PRO A 292 12.38 43.67 16.81
CA PRO A 292 11.75 44.83 16.20
C PRO A 292 11.99 44.91 14.69
N ILE A 293 10.97 45.37 13.97
CA ILE A 293 11.01 45.80 12.57
C ILE A 293 10.67 47.28 12.54
N LYS A 294 11.57 48.08 11.98
CA LYS A 294 11.32 49.51 11.79
C LYS A 294 10.83 49.75 10.38
N VAL A 295 9.70 50.44 10.26
CA VAL A 295 9.10 50.78 8.97
C VAL A 295 8.80 52.27 8.88
N GLU A 296 8.85 52.81 7.66
CA GLU A 296 8.27 54.10 7.33
C GLU A 296 6.89 53.88 6.72
N ARG A 297 5.87 54.52 7.29
CA ARG A 297 4.47 54.47 6.89
C ARG A 297 4.00 55.90 6.64
N GLY A 298 3.99 56.31 5.38
CA GLY A 298 3.82 57.73 5.04
C GLY A 298 5.03 58.55 5.54
N GLU A 299 4.78 59.56 6.37
CA GLU A 299 5.84 60.38 6.99
C GLU A 299 6.25 59.88 8.40
N GLU A 300 5.55 58.86 8.92
CA GLU A 300 5.77 58.35 10.27
C GLU A 300 6.72 57.14 10.27
N THR A 301 7.58 57.10 11.29
CA THR A 301 8.40 55.93 11.59
C THR A 301 7.72 55.07 12.64
N VAL A 302 7.37 53.84 12.28
CA VAL A 302 6.69 52.88 13.15
C VAL A 302 7.65 51.75 13.52
N SER A 303 7.70 51.38 14.80
CA SER A 303 8.41 50.18 15.26
C SER A 303 7.39 49.09 15.55
N LEU A 304 7.44 48.01 14.79
CA LEU A 304 6.63 46.81 14.95
C LEU A 304 7.46 45.71 15.62
N GLU A 305 6.82 44.78 16.33
CA GLU A 305 7.49 43.59 16.88
C GLU A 305 7.11 42.38 16.04
N ALA A 306 8.09 41.70 15.46
CA ALA A 306 7.86 40.48 14.71
C ALA A 306 8.03 39.25 15.59
N ASP A 307 6.96 38.46 15.70
CA ASP A 307 6.91 37.24 16.51
C ASP A 307 7.16 36.01 15.63
N PHE A 308 8.37 35.48 15.74
CA PHE A 308 8.85 34.26 15.09
C PHE A 308 8.87 33.05 16.03
N THR A 309 8.21 33.11 17.20
CA THR A 309 8.17 31.99 18.17
C THR A 309 7.74 30.66 17.51
N ASN A 310 6.84 30.74 16.52
CA ASN A 310 6.37 29.56 15.77
C ASN A 310 7.24 29.19 14.54
N GLN A 311 8.24 30.03 14.22
CA GLN A 311 9.17 29.87 13.10
C GLN A 311 10.62 29.55 13.52
N LEU A 312 10.95 29.58 14.82
CA LEU A 312 12.26 29.15 15.33
C LEU A 312 12.30 27.70 15.78
N PRO A 313 13.51 27.07 15.74
CA PRO A 313 13.70 25.75 16.32
C PRO A 313 13.38 25.77 17.81
N PRO A 314 12.65 24.77 18.35
CA PRO A 314 12.43 24.68 19.79
C PRO A 314 13.77 24.44 20.52
N PRO A 315 13.78 24.55 21.87
CA PRO A 315 14.90 24.10 22.67
C PRO A 315 15.33 22.68 22.30
N ASP A 316 16.62 22.40 22.38
CA ASP A 316 17.17 21.10 21.99
C ASP A 316 16.51 19.97 22.81
N VAL A 317 15.95 19.00 22.10
CA VAL A 317 15.26 17.85 22.69
C VAL A 317 16.16 16.62 22.55
N GLU A 318 16.36 15.87 23.64
CA GLU A 318 17.11 14.61 23.58
C GLU A 318 16.32 13.55 22.78
N LEU A 319 17.05 12.71 22.05
CA LEU A 319 16.48 11.50 21.45
C LEU A 319 15.95 10.54 22.53
N PRO A 320 14.96 9.68 22.21
CA PRO A 320 14.48 8.69 23.16
C PRO A 320 15.61 7.75 23.61
N LYS A 321 15.58 7.39 24.88
CA LYS A 321 16.54 6.45 25.49
C LYS A 321 16.00 5.03 25.39
N TYR A 322 16.88 4.09 25.09
CA TYR A 322 16.57 2.68 24.96
C TYR A 322 17.42 1.87 25.93
N LYS A 323 16.97 0.65 26.24
CA LYS A 323 17.82 -0.32 26.92
C LYS A 323 19.03 -0.62 26.03
N GLU A 324 20.22 -0.62 26.62
CA GLU A 324 21.44 -0.95 25.87
C GLU A 324 21.34 -2.35 25.26
N LYS A 325 21.62 -2.43 23.97
CA LYS A 325 21.65 -3.66 23.20
C LYS A 325 22.73 -3.55 22.14
N THR A 326 23.57 -4.57 22.02
CA THR A 326 24.53 -4.69 20.93
C THR A 326 23.82 -5.18 19.68
N PHE A 327 24.06 -4.53 18.55
CA PHE A 327 23.51 -4.92 17.26
C PHE A 327 24.65 -5.41 16.37
N PRO A 328 24.48 -6.53 15.64
CA PRO A 328 25.46 -6.96 14.67
C PRO A 328 25.61 -5.92 13.56
N ALA A 329 26.77 -5.94 12.91
CA ALA A 329 26.98 -5.15 11.70
C ALA A 329 25.93 -5.53 10.64
N PRO A 330 25.37 -4.58 9.89
CA PRO A 330 24.42 -4.90 8.83
C PRO A 330 25.05 -5.81 7.77
N GLU A 331 24.38 -6.93 7.49
CA GLU A 331 24.81 -7.91 6.50
C GLU A 331 23.75 -8.11 5.41
N GLY A 332 24.22 -8.24 4.17
CA GLY A 332 23.37 -8.49 3.02
C GLY A 332 23.38 -9.96 2.59
N ILE A 333 22.19 -10.52 2.35
CA ILE A 333 22.04 -11.90 1.87
C ILE A 333 21.91 -11.88 0.35
N LYS A 334 22.99 -12.21 -0.38
CA LYS A 334 23.05 -12.10 -1.85
C LYS A 334 21.92 -12.87 -2.55
N GLN A 335 21.52 -14.01 -2.02
CA GLN A 335 20.47 -14.88 -2.55
C GLN A 335 19.10 -14.18 -2.59
N LEU A 336 18.84 -13.22 -1.71
CA LEU A 336 17.61 -12.40 -1.75
C LEU A 336 17.50 -11.53 -3.00
N ALA A 337 18.60 -11.31 -3.74
CA ALA A 337 18.55 -10.62 -5.02
C ALA A 337 17.63 -11.34 -6.02
N ASN A 338 17.57 -12.66 -5.92
CA ASN A 338 16.66 -13.52 -6.68
C ASN A 338 16.11 -14.62 -5.76
N LEU A 339 15.22 -14.20 -4.86
CA LEU A 339 14.57 -15.09 -3.91
C LEU A 339 13.78 -16.22 -4.60
N PRO A 340 12.99 -15.99 -5.67
CA PRO A 340 12.26 -17.09 -6.33
C PRO A 340 13.17 -18.21 -6.82
N LYS A 341 14.36 -17.89 -7.34
CA LYS A 341 15.34 -18.90 -7.79
C LYS A 341 15.77 -19.86 -6.68
N GLN A 342 15.70 -19.45 -5.41
CA GLN A 342 16.05 -20.33 -4.28
C GLN A 342 15.02 -21.44 -4.05
N PHE A 343 13.83 -21.33 -4.66
CA PHE A 343 12.72 -22.26 -4.47
C PHE A 343 12.35 -23.02 -5.76
N SER A 344 13.16 -22.94 -6.82
CA SER A 344 12.84 -23.57 -8.11
C SER A 344 12.66 -25.10 -8.02
N THR A 345 13.40 -25.78 -7.15
CA THR A 345 13.22 -27.22 -6.94
C THR A 345 11.86 -27.54 -6.30
N LEU A 346 11.38 -26.71 -5.38
CA LEU A 346 10.06 -26.86 -4.79
C LEU A 346 8.98 -26.51 -5.82
N GLU A 347 9.15 -25.40 -6.52
CA GLU A 347 8.26 -24.95 -7.60
C GLU A 347 8.04 -26.04 -8.65
N ASN A 348 9.11 -26.62 -9.20
CA ASN A 348 9.02 -27.69 -10.19
C ASN A 348 8.25 -28.92 -9.69
N LYS A 349 8.25 -29.20 -8.38
CA LYS A 349 7.45 -30.29 -7.79
C LYS A 349 5.97 -29.94 -7.67
N LEU A 350 5.66 -28.64 -7.63
CA LEU A 350 4.31 -28.10 -7.46
C LEU A 350 3.67 -27.71 -8.80
N ASP A 351 4.41 -27.68 -9.91
CA ASP A 351 3.89 -27.28 -11.23
C ASP A 351 2.66 -28.10 -11.65
N ASP A 352 2.70 -29.41 -11.40
CA ASP A 352 1.60 -30.33 -11.72
C ASP A 352 0.36 -30.19 -10.79
N THR A 353 0.35 -29.19 -9.92
CA THR A 353 -0.83 -28.85 -9.08
C THR A 353 -1.69 -27.74 -9.69
N CYS A 354 -1.18 -27.09 -10.75
CA CYS A 354 -1.81 -25.95 -11.40
C CYS A 354 -2.11 -26.28 -12.87
N VAL A 355 -3.30 -25.92 -13.35
CA VAL A 355 -3.72 -26.12 -14.74
C VAL A 355 -4.20 -24.81 -15.35
N LEU A 356 -3.95 -24.60 -16.64
CA LEU A 356 -4.51 -23.46 -17.37
C LEU A 356 -5.92 -23.80 -17.84
N ILE A 357 -6.90 -22.97 -17.49
CA ILE A 357 -8.28 -23.05 -17.95
C ILE A 357 -8.53 -21.88 -18.90
N THR A 358 -8.90 -22.17 -20.14
CA THR A 358 -9.42 -21.18 -21.07
C THR A 358 -10.93 -21.12 -20.94
N SER A 359 -11.46 -19.92 -20.85
CA SER A 359 -12.87 -19.67 -20.54
C SER A 359 -13.45 -18.60 -21.45
N ASN A 360 -14.57 -18.92 -22.11
CA ASN A 360 -15.25 -17.99 -23.02
C ASN A 360 -16.44 -17.30 -22.34
N PHE A 361 -16.55 -15.98 -22.54
CA PHE A 361 -17.65 -15.14 -22.08
C PHE A 361 -18.36 -14.49 -23.28
N GLY A 362 -19.69 -14.42 -23.26
CA GLY A 362 -20.49 -13.81 -24.34
C GLY A 362 -21.24 -14.84 -25.18
N THR A 363 -21.88 -14.39 -26.26
CA THR A 363 -22.51 -15.26 -27.27
C THR A 363 -21.47 -15.66 -28.33
N GLU A 364 -21.78 -16.63 -29.19
CA GLU A 364 -20.87 -17.08 -30.27
C GLU A 364 -20.36 -15.95 -31.18
N GLN A 365 -21.11 -14.85 -31.29
CA GLN A 365 -20.79 -13.71 -32.16
C GLN A 365 -19.88 -12.66 -31.49
N ASP A 366 -19.82 -12.62 -30.16
CA ASP A 366 -19.08 -11.61 -29.36
C ASP A 366 -18.25 -12.26 -28.23
N ALA A 367 -17.70 -13.45 -28.46
CA ALA A 367 -17.03 -14.22 -27.43
C ALA A 367 -15.67 -13.60 -27.04
N THR A 368 -15.49 -13.29 -25.75
CA THR A 368 -14.20 -12.92 -25.18
C THR A 368 -13.63 -14.10 -24.42
N SER A 369 -12.47 -14.60 -24.86
CA SER A 369 -11.75 -15.66 -24.17
C SER A 369 -10.81 -15.09 -23.12
N VAL A 370 -10.77 -15.71 -21.93
CA VAL A 370 -9.82 -15.40 -20.87
C VAL A 370 -9.20 -16.68 -20.37
N ASP A 371 -7.90 -16.62 -20.08
CA ASP A 371 -7.19 -17.71 -19.41
C ASP A 371 -7.18 -17.49 -17.90
N ILE A 372 -7.28 -18.57 -17.14
CA ILE A 372 -7.21 -18.56 -15.69
C ILE A 372 -6.56 -19.82 -15.12
N ALA A 373 -5.84 -19.68 -14.02
CA ALA A 373 -5.31 -20.80 -13.26
C ALA A 373 -6.44 -21.62 -12.59
N GLY A 374 -6.29 -22.94 -12.59
CA GLY A 374 -7.07 -23.89 -11.82
C GLY A 374 -6.17 -24.71 -10.89
N THR A 375 -6.73 -25.12 -9.77
CA THR A 375 -6.09 -26.00 -8.79
C THR A 375 -6.58 -27.42 -9.00
N LEU A 376 -5.67 -28.34 -9.34
CA LEU A 376 -5.96 -29.77 -9.52
C LEU A 376 -6.08 -30.46 -8.16
N ILE A 377 -7.03 -31.40 -8.01
CA ILE A 377 -7.18 -32.23 -6.81
C ILE A 377 -6.51 -33.59 -7.04
N GLU A 378 -5.55 -33.95 -6.20
CA GLU A 378 -4.78 -35.19 -6.34
C GLU A 378 -5.69 -36.42 -6.41
N ASN A 379 -5.37 -37.36 -7.32
CA ASN A 379 -6.13 -38.59 -7.53
C ASN A 379 -7.63 -38.38 -7.78
N SER A 380 -8.01 -37.34 -8.52
CA SER A 380 -9.41 -36.98 -8.80
C SER A 380 -9.56 -36.53 -10.26
N ASP A 381 -10.79 -36.39 -10.73
CA ASP A 381 -11.14 -35.67 -11.96
C ASP A 381 -11.53 -34.19 -11.70
N LEU A 382 -11.37 -33.71 -10.46
CA LEU A 382 -11.87 -32.40 -10.04
C LEU A 382 -10.81 -31.31 -10.14
N ILE A 383 -11.28 -30.09 -10.40
CA ILE A 383 -10.49 -28.87 -10.47
C ILE A 383 -11.26 -27.75 -9.80
N VAL A 384 -10.61 -26.93 -8.97
CA VAL A 384 -11.20 -25.73 -8.38
C VAL A 384 -10.58 -24.49 -9.01
N SER A 385 -11.40 -23.49 -9.31
CA SER A 385 -10.92 -22.20 -9.82
C SER A 385 -11.82 -21.05 -9.36
N LYS A 386 -11.52 -19.84 -9.84
CA LYS A 386 -12.27 -18.62 -9.57
C LYS A 386 -13.49 -18.50 -10.49
N ASN A 387 -14.66 -18.54 -9.88
CA ASN A 387 -15.95 -18.52 -10.56
C ASN A 387 -16.17 -17.30 -11.46
N SER A 388 -15.82 -16.09 -11.04
CA SER A 388 -16.05 -14.86 -11.83
C SER A 388 -15.21 -14.75 -13.10
N MET A 389 -14.33 -15.72 -13.35
CA MET A 389 -13.46 -15.79 -14.52
C MET A 389 -13.61 -17.11 -15.29
N VAL A 390 -14.58 -17.94 -14.91
CA VAL A 390 -14.98 -19.14 -15.63
C VAL A 390 -16.39 -18.97 -16.17
N GLY A 391 -16.53 -18.97 -17.49
CA GLY A 391 -17.75 -18.85 -18.28
C GLY A 391 -18.48 -20.19 -18.40
N LEU A 392 -19.32 -20.34 -19.41
CA LEU A 392 -20.21 -21.51 -19.56
C LEU A 392 -19.52 -22.73 -20.17
N THR A 393 -18.50 -22.51 -21.01
CA THR A 393 -17.78 -23.56 -21.74
C THR A 393 -16.28 -23.49 -21.44
N PRO A 394 -15.86 -23.86 -20.22
CA PRO A 394 -14.43 -23.89 -19.87
C PRO A 394 -13.74 -25.10 -20.49
N ALA A 395 -12.47 -24.93 -20.86
CA ALA A 395 -11.58 -26.00 -21.29
C ALA A 395 -10.24 -25.92 -20.55
N GLY A 396 -9.75 -27.05 -20.04
CA GLY A 396 -8.48 -27.17 -19.34
C GLY A 396 -7.37 -27.63 -20.29
N LYS A 397 -6.16 -27.11 -20.12
CA LYS A 397 -4.98 -27.49 -20.90
C LYS A 397 -4.20 -28.62 -20.21
N PHE A 398 -4.29 -29.83 -20.75
CA PHE A 398 -3.57 -31.02 -20.29
C PHE A 398 -2.65 -31.52 -21.40
N ASP A 399 -1.37 -31.76 -21.10
CA ASP A 399 -0.37 -32.22 -22.07
C ASP A 399 -0.36 -31.41 -23.39
N GLY A 400 -0.58 -30.10 -23.27
CA GLY A 400 -0.64 -29.17 -24.40
C GLY A 400 -1.96 -29.15 -25.18
N LYS A 401 -2.93 -30.02 -24.85
CA LYS A 401 -4.25 -30.09 -25.49
C LYS A 401 -5.33 -29.48 -24.60
N TYR A 402 -6.29 -28.80 -25.22
CA TYR A 402 -7.47 -28.30 -24.54
C TYR A 402 -8.54 -29.38 -24.49
N ILE A 403 -9.10 -29.59 -23.31
CA ILE A 403 -10.13 -30.58 -23.02
C ILE A 403 -11.29 -29.87 -22.33
N ASP A 404 -12.51 -30.09 -22.81
CA ASP A 404 -13.71 -29.49 -22.23
C ASP A 404 -13.89 -29.93 -20.76
N LEU A 405 -14.31 -28.99 -19.92
CA LEU A 405 -14.55 -29.20 -18.50
C LEU A 405 -16.04 -29.02 -18.19
N GLU A 406 -16.59 -29.95 -17.42
CA GLU A 406 -17.96 -29.82 -16.91
C GLU A 406 -17.97 -28.90 -15.69
N ILE A 407 -18.92 -27.96 -15.62
CA ILE A 407 -19.16 -27.18 -14.40
C ILE A 407 -20.02 -27.99 -13.44
N VAL A 408 -19.40 -28.48 -12.36
CA VAL A 408 -20.10 -29.27 -11.34
C VAL A 408 -20.96 -28.40 -10.43
N ARG A 409 -20.41 -27.27 -9.96
CA ARG A 409 -21.12 -26.26 -9.15
C ARG A 409 -20.35 -24.94 -9.03
N ARG A 410 -21.04 -23.91 -8.55
CA ARG A 410 -20.49 -22.59 -8.25
C ARG A 410 -20.84 -22.18 -6.81
N ASN A 411 -19.94 -21.46 -6.16
CA ASN A 411 -20.16 -20.78 -4.90
C ASN A 411 -19.91 -19.29 -5.12
N THR A 412 -20.99 -18.52 -5.16
CA THR A 412 -20.95 -17.08 -5.38
C THR A 412 -20.56 -16.30 -4.11
N GLU A 413 -20.43 -16.92 -2.94
CA GLU A 413 -20.01 -16.22 -1.71
C GLU A 413 -18.49 -16.06 -1.63
N ASN A 414 -17.75 -17.08 -2.03
CA ASN A 414 -16.29 -17.13 -2.05
C ASN A 414 -15.71 -17.09 -3.47
N ASP A 415 -16.55 -16.95 -4.48
CA ASP A 415 -16.15 -16.90 -5.89
C ASP A 415 -15.45 -18.17 -6.38
N LEU A 416 -15.94 -19.33 -5.96
CA LEU A 416 -15.37 -20.63 -6.33
C LEU A 416 -16.22 -21.34 -7.38
N VAL A 417 -15.57 -22.00 -8.32
CA VAL A 417 -16.20 -22.95 -9.24
C VAL A 417 -15.51 -24.30 -9.12
N LEU A 418 -16.30 -25.36 -9.09
CA LEU A 418 -15.84 -26.74 -9.16
C LEU A 418 -16.07 -27.24 -10.58
N LEU A 419 -15.01 -27.70 -11.21
CA LEU A 419 -14.99 -28.23 -12.56
C LEU A 419 -14.62 -29.71 -12.52
N ARG A 420 -15.03 -30.46 -13.54
CA ARG A 420 -14.69 -31.87 -13.73
C ARG A 420 -14.08 -32.08 -15.11
N ALA A 421 -12.93 -32.75 -15.14
CA ALA A 421 -12.29 -33.24 -16.36
C ALA A 421 -12.90 -34.60 -16.76
N PRO A 422 -12.87 -34.96 -18.05
CA PRO A 422 -13.44 -36.24 -18.51
C PRO A 422 -12.64 -37.47 -18.04
N THR A 423 -11.38 -37.27 -17.64
CA THR A 423 -10.50 -38.33 -17.12
C THR A 423 -9.92 -37.92 -15.79
N GLN A 424 -9.77 -38.90 -14.89
CA GLN A 424 -9.06 -38.73 -13.63
C GLN A 424 -7.58 -38.41 -13.90
N HIS A 425 -7.04 -37.48 -13.12
CA HIS A 425 -5.63 -37.15 -13.08
C HIS A 425 -5.03 -37.59 -11.74
N THR A 426 -3.72 -37.88 -11.74
CA THR A 426 -3.01 -38.33 -10.54
C THR A 426 -2.48 -37.17 -9.72
N ASN A 427 -2.04 -36.12 -10.41
CA ASN A 427 -1.34 -34.98 -9.79
C ASN A 427 -2.33 -33.95 -9.23
N GLY A 428 -1.94 -33.25 -8.18
CA GLY A 428 -2.78 -32.19 -7.61
C GLY A 428 -2.45 -31.90 -6.16
N ILE A 429 -3.28 -31.09 -5.54
CA ILE A 429 -3.20 -30.82 -4.10
C ILE A 429 -3.79 -32.00 -3.31
N SER A 430 -3.16 -32.32 -2.18
CA SER A 430 -3.75 -33.21 -1.19
C SER A 430 -4.73 -32.45 -0.31
N LEU A 431 -5.93 -33.02 -0.11
CA LEU A 431 -6.96 -32.48 0.80
C LEU A 431 -6.87 -33.08 2.22
N ALA A 432 -5.79 -33.79 2.53
CA ALA A 432 -5.47 -34.29 3.86
C ALA A 432 -4.99 -33.15 4.79
N LEU A 433 -5.89 -32.19 5.01
CA LEU A 433 -5.64 -31.02 5.85
C LEU A 433 -5.89 -31.36 7.32
N SER A 434 -4.92 -31.03 8.18
CA SER A 434 -5.11 -30.98 9.63
C SER A 434 -5.99 -29.78 10.02
N ASP A 435 -6.44 -29.75 11.28
CA ASP A 435 -7.27 -28.65 11.82
C ASP A 435 -6.65 -27.26 11.57
N GLU A 436 -7.51 -26.23 11.61
CA GLU A 436 -7.22 -24.85 11.20
C GLU A 436 -6.00 -24.28 11.93
N THR A 437 -4.82 -24.45 11.33
CA THR A 437 -3.62 -23.79 11.79
C THR A 437 -3.66 -22.38 11.25
N LEU A 438 -4.00 -21.41 12.11
CA LEU A 438 -3.91 -19.99 11.81
C LEU A 438 -2.46 -19.67 11.39
N MET A 439 -2.27 -19.40 10.12
CA MET A 439 -0.94 -19.09 9.61
C MET A 439 -0.49 -17.71 10.09
N PRO A 440 0.62 -17.61 10.84
CA PRO A 440 1.10 -16.33 11.33
C PRO A 440 1.69 -15.48 10.19
N ALA A 441 1.74 -14.17 10.39
CA ALA A 441 2.44 -13.28 9.47
C ALA A 441 3.94 -13.63 9.42
N GLY A 442 4.55 -13.45 8.25
CA GLY A 442 5.96 -13.73 8.02
C GLY A 442 6.27 -15.15 7.56
N VAL A 443 5.28 -16.05 7.46
CA VAL A 443 5.45 -17.36 6.80
C VAL A 443 5.69 -17.14 5.30
N PHE A 444 6.74 -17.75 4.75
CA PHE A 444 6.96 -17.79 3.32
C PHE A 444 6.00 -18.75 2.64
N ILE A 445 5.49 -18.32 1.50
CA ILE A 445 4.56 -19.10 0.69
C ILE A 445 4.96 -19.03 -0.77
N ILE A 446 4.63 -20.09 -1.50
CA ILE A 446 4.83 -20.20 -2.94
C ILE A 446 3.48 -20.40 -3.64
N ALA A 447 3.26 -19.63 -4.70
CA ALA A 447 2.13 -19.78 -5.60
C ALA A 447 2.67 -20.20 -6.98
N PRO A 448 2.61 -21.49 -7.36
CA PRO A 448 3.05 -21.95 -8.67
C PRO A 448 2.19 -21.38 -9.78
N ASP A 449 2.72 -21.38 -11.00
CA ASP A 449 2.04 -20.85 -12.18
C ASP A 449 2.13 -21.84 -13.35
N ALA A 450 0.98 -22.29 -13.86
CA ALA A 450 0.90 -23.21 -15.00
C ALA A 450 1.54 -22.69 -16.31
N THR A 451 1.86 -21.40 -16.42
CA THR A 451 2.41 -20.82 -17.66
C THR A 451 3.75 -20.10 -17.48
N GLY A 452 4.40 -20.21 -16.33
CA GLY A 452 5.60 -19.43 -16.04
C GLY A 452 6.11 -19.61 -14.62
N PRO A 453 7.05 -18.75 -14.18
CA PRO A 453 7.59 -18.87 -12.84
C PRO A 453 6.53 -18.48 -11.80
N GLY A 454 6.38 -19.34 -10.80
CA GLY A 454 5.65 -19.11 -9.57
C GLY A 454 6.14 -17.89 -8.81
N GLN A 455 5.34 -17.49 -7.84
CA GLN A 455 5.59 -16.31 -7.01
C GLN A 455 5.88 -16.74 -5.58
N VAL A 456 7.02 -16.29 -5.06
CA VAL A 456 7.36 -16.41 -3.63
C VAL A 456 6.98 -15.11 -2.94
N SER A 457 6.29 -15.24 -1.81
CA SER A 457 5.77 -14.12 -1.03
C SER A 457 5.70 -14.48 0.45
N ILE A 458 5.22 -13.58 1.30
CA ILE A 458 4.92 -13.89 2.70
C ILE A 458 3.45 -13.69 3.02
N ILE A 459 2.97 -14.41 4.04
CA ILE A 459 1.71 -14.07 4.69
C ILE A 459 1.88 -12.74 5.41
N SER A 460 1.11 -11.74 5.01
CA SER A 460 1.25 -10.37 5.49
C SER A 460 0.46 -10.09 6.76
N ALA A 461 -0.61 -10.83 7.02
CA ALA A 461 -1.46 -10.63 8.19
C ALA A 461 -2.21 -11.92 8.54
N LYS A 462 -2.76 -11.96 9.76
CA LYS A 462 -3.68 -13.03 10.17
C LYS A 462 -4.91 -13.05 9.26
N SER A 463 -5.47 -14.23 9.05
CA SER A 463 -6.69 -14.40 8.25
C SER A 463 -7.83 -13.54 8.77
N PHE A 464 -8.63 -12.96 7.86
CA PHE A 464 -9.76 -12.10 8.21
C PHE A 464 -10.89 -12.20 7.20
N ARG A 465 -12.10 -11.78 7.60
CA ARG A 465 -13.25 -11.66 6.69
C ARG A 465 -13.10 -10.44 5.79
N SER A 466 -13.10 -10.66 4.49
CA SER A 466 -13.02 -9.59 3.49
C SER A 466 -14.38 -8.96 3.26
N GLN A 467 -14.57 -7.70 3.64
CA GLN A 467 -15.84 -7.00 3.47
C GLN A 467 -16.04 -6.51 2.02
N LYS A 468 -17.23 -6.72 1.46
CA LYS A 468 -17.55 -6.30 0.09
C LYS A 468 -17.66 -4.78 -0.02
N GLN A 469 -16.80 -4.14 -0.79
CA GLN A 469 -16.68 -2.67 -0.83
C GLN A 469 -16.42 -2.13 -2.23
N MET A 470 -15.51 -2.76 -2.97
CA MET A 470 -15.05 -2.34 -4.28
C MET A 470 -15.62 -3.23 -5.40
N SER A 471 -15.91 -4.50 -5.12
CA SER A 471 -16.41 -5.45 -6.11
C SER A 471 -17.91 -5.35 -6.30
N ARG A 472 -18.37 -4.20 -6.79
CA ARG A 472 -19.78 -3.96 -7.13
C ARG A 472 -19.95 -3.91 -8.64
N GLY A 473 -21.03 -4.50 -9.13
CA GLY A 473 -21.37 -4.47 -10.54
C GLY A 473 -21.63 -3.03 -11.00
N PHE A 474 -21.01 -2.64 -12.11
CA PHE A 474 -21.14 -1.31 -12.67
C PHE A 474 -21.97 -1.35 -13.95
N LEU A 475 -23.19 -0.82 -13.87
CA LEU A 475 -24.07 -0.71 -15.02
C LEU A 475 -23.74 0.51 -15.90
N GLY A 476 -23.23 1.59 -15.32
CA GLY A 476 -22.86 2.81 -16.03
C GLY A 476 -24.03 3.71 -16.38
N VAL A 477 -24.96 3.89 -15.44
CA VAL A 477 -26.15 4.73 -15.60
C VAL A 477 -26.37 5.64 -14.39
N VAL A 478 -27.09 6.73 -14.59
CA VAL A 478 -27.61 7.58 -13.50
C VAL A 478 -29.12 7.40 -13.44
N PRO A 479 -29.64 6.56 -12.52
CA PRO A 479 -31.07 6.38 -12.38
C PRO A 479 -31.70 7.50 -11.54
N SER A 480 -32.96 7.78 -11.81
CA SER A 480 -33.82 8.64 -10.99
C SER A 480 -35.23 8.09 -10.91
N THR A 481 -35.98 8.54 -9.91
CA THR A 481 -37.40 8.19 -9.73
C THR A 481 -38.23 9.43 -10.04
N PHE A 482 -39.28 9.31 -10.86
CA PHE A 482 -40.17 10.43 -11.23
C PHE A 482 -41.62 10.16 -10.81
N GLY A 483 -42.15 11.03 -9.94
CA GLY A 483 -43.55 10.95 -9.48
C GLY A 483 -43.87 9.65 -8.76
N GLU A 484 -45.09 9.14 -8.91
CA GLU A 484 -45.54 7.84 -8.37
C GLU A 484 -45.33 6.68 -9.35
N ARG A 485 -44.63 6.90 -10.46
CA ARG A 485 -44.41 5.86 -11.47
C ARG A 485 -43.40 4.84 -10.96
N GLU A 486 -43.78 3.57 -10.88
CA GLU A 486 -42.86 2.50 -10.52
C GLU A 486 -41.79 2.31 -11.61
N GLY A 487 -40.52 2.27 -11.20
CA GLY A 487 -39.37 2.05 -12.08
C GLY A 487 -38.26 3.08 -11.91
N ALA A 488 -37.03 2.66 -12.20
CA ALA A 488 -35.87 3.55 -12.23
C ALA A 488 -35.65 4.10 -13.65
N VAL A 489 -35.82 5.41 -13.83
CA VAL A 489 -35.63 6.10 -15.12
C VAL A 489 -34.15 6.40 -15.34
N LEU A 490 -33.62 6.02 -16.49
CA LEU A 490 -32.22 6.26 -16.85
C LEU A 490 -32.03 7.69 -17.39
N ASN A 491 -31.53 8.60 -16.55
CA ASN A 491 -31.25 9.98 -16.96
C ASN A 491 -29.94 10.10 -17.73
N GLU A 492 -28.98 9.23 -17.43
CA GLU A 492 -27.70 9.18 -18.13
C GLU A 492 -27.35 7.72 -18.39
N VAL A 493 -26.82 7.45 -19.58
CA VAL A 493 -26.21 6.18 -19.94
C VAL A 493 -24.81 6.47 -20.46
N ARG A 494 -23.80 6.05 -19.71
CA ARG A 494 -22.40 6.32 -20.04
C ARG A 494 -21.98 5.58 -21.31
N LEU A 495 -21.22 6.25 -22.17
CA LEU A 495 -20.73 5.66 -23.43
C LEU A 495 -19.88 4.39 -23.23
N ASP A 496 -19.11 4.33 -22.14
CA ASP A 496 -18.25 3.20 -21.76
C ASP A 496 -18.96 2.15 -20.88
N GLY A 497 -20.22 2.41 -20.48
CA GLY A 497 -20.96 1.62 -19.51
C GLY A 497 -21.55 0.32 -20.07
N ALA A 498 -21.77 -0.67 -19.20
CA ALA A 498 -22.41 -1.94 -19.54
C ALA A 498 -23.82 -1.75 -20.13
N ALA A 499 -24.57 -0.77 -19.61
CA ALA A 499 -25.88 -0.43 -20.13
C ALA A 499 -25.85 0.00 -21.59
N LYS A 500 -24.89 0.84 -21.98
CA LYS A 500 -24.75 1.28 -23.37
C LYS A 500 -24.44 0.12 -24.30
N LYS A 501 -23.52 -0.77 -23.89
CA LYS A 501 -23.15 -1.97 -24.65
C LYS A 501 -24.35 -2.91 -24.85
N ALA A 502 -25.22 -3.02 -23.86
CA ALA A 502 -26.46 -3.80 -23.95
C ALA A 502 -27.62 -3.07 -24.68
N GLY A 503 -27.38 -1.86 -25.19
CA GLY A 503 -28.36 -1.10 -25.98
C GLY A 503 -29.42 -0.35 -25.15
N LEU A 504 -29.17 -0.13 -23.85
CA LEU A 504 -29.96 0.79 -23.04
C LEU A 504 -29.72 2.24 -23.48
N LYS A 505 -30.74 3.07 -23.33
CA LYS A 505 -30.78 4.47 -23.76
C LYS A 505 -31.27 5.37 -22.62
N VAL A 506 -30.96 6.65 -22.73
CA VAL A 506 -31.55 7.67 -21.86
C VAL A 506 -33.07 7.68 -22.07
N GLY A 507 -33.85 7.73 -20.99
CA GLY A 507 -35.30 7.67 -21.00
C GLY A 507 -35.89 6.27 -20.81
N ASP A 508 -35.08 5.21 -20.89
CA ASP A 508 -35.51 3.86 -20.52
C ASP A 508 -35.92 3.80 -19.04
N ILE A 509 -36.97 3.02 -18.74
CA ILE A 509 -37.44 2.81 -17.37
C ILE A 509 -37.21 1.35 -16.99
N VAL A 510 -36.32 1.09 -16.04
CA VAL A 510 -36.06 -0.26 -15.54
C VAL A 510 -37.10 -0.60 -14.47
N THR A 511 -37.92 -1.61 -14.73
CA THR A 511 -39.00 -2.06 -13.83
C THR A 511 -38.62 -3.31 -13.05
N GLN A 512 -37.67 -4.10 -13.55
CA GLN A 512 -37.20 -5.33 -12.90
C GLN A 512 -35.75 -5.65 -13.27
N MET A 513 -35.00 -6.22 -12.33
CA MET A 513 -33.69 -6.81 -12.58
C MET A 513 -33.62 -8.22 -11.97
N ASN A 514 -33.37 -9.22 -12.80
CA ASN A 514 -33.60 -10.64 -12.50
C ASN A 514 -35.00 -10.81 -11.93
N ASP A 515 -35.14 -11.43 -10.75
CA ASP A 515 -36.42 -11.60 -10.06
C ASP A 515 -36.73 -10.46 -9.07
N THR A 516 -35.95 -9.38 -9.07
CA THR A 516 -36.12 -8.26 -8.14
C THR A 516 -36.87 -7.10 -8.82
N PRO A 517 -38.09 -6.76 -8.35
CA PRO A 517 -38.79 -5.56 -8.79
C PRO A 517 -37.99 -4.30 -8.45
N ILE A 518 -37.87 -3.38 -9.40
CA ILE A 518 -37.19 -2.10 -9.22
C ILE A 518 -38.25 -1.01 -9.25
N LYS A 519 -38.60 -0.47 -8.07
CA LYS A 519 -39.61 0.59 -7.96
C LYS A 519 -38.98 1.98 -7.99
N THR A 520 -37.77 2.09 -7.47
CA THR A 520 -37.04 3.36 -7.33
C THR A 520 -35.59 3.22 -7.78
N ASP A 521 -34.94 4.36 -8.01
CA ASP A 521 -33.50 4.44 -8.22
C ASP A 521 -32.69 3.91 -7.02
N THR A 522 -33.22 4.03 -5.81
CA THR A 522 -32.60 3.49 -4.59
C THR A 522 -32.61 1.95 -4.61
N ASP A 523 -33.71 1.33 -5.04
CA ASP A 523 -33.80 -0.13 -5.20
C ASP A 523 -32.79 -0.64 -6.23
N MET A 524 -32.70 0.06 -7.36
CA MET A 524 -31.73 -0.25 -8.41
C MET A 524 -30.29 -0.17 -7.91
N ARG A 525 -29.93 0.90 -7.19
CA ARG A 525 -28.59 1.04 -6.60
C ARG A 525 -28.33 -0.07 -5.57
N ALA A 526 -29.30 -0.34 -4.69
CA ALA A 526 -29.18 -1.39 -3.67
C ALA A 526 -29.01 -2.78 -4.31
N PHE A 527 -29.74 -3.09 -5.38
CA PHE A 527 -29.59 -4.32 -6.15
C PHE A 527 -28.18 -4.43 -6.75
N LEU A 528 -27.73 -3.43 -7.51
CA LEU A 528 -26.43 -3.44 -8.18
C LEU A 528 -25.24 -3.52 -7.22
N THR A 529 -25.32 -2.92 -6.03
CA THR A 529 -24.23 -2.99 -5.03
C THR A 529 -23.99 -4.39 -4.48
N LYS A 530 -24.98 -5.28 -4.54
CA LYS A 530 -24.87 -6.67 -4.11
C LYS A 530 -24.21 -7.56 -5.15
N LEU A 531 -24.26 -7.17 -6.42
CA LEU A 531 -23.75 -7.98 -7.54
C LEU A 531 -22.26 -7.74 -7.77
N ASP A 532 -21.58 -8.75 -8.31
CA ASP A 532 -20.18 -8.65 -8.72
C ASP A 532 -20.06 -8.11 -10.16
N PRO A 533 -18.91 -7.54 -10.52
CA PRO A 533 -18.57 -7.31 -11.93
C PRO A 533 -18.63 -8.61 -12.75
N LYS A 534 -18.91 -8.47 -14.05
CA LYS A 534 -19.07 -9.57 -15.03
C LYS A 534 -20.27 -10.50 -14.81
N VAL A 535 -21.09 -10.26 -13.77
CA VAL A 535 -22.39 -10.93 -13.63
C VAL A 535 -23.32 -10.43 -14.73
N THR A 536 -23.95 -11.36 -15.44
CA THR A 536 -25.04 -11.05 -16.36
C THR A 536 -26.35 -10.99 -15.60
N ILE A 537 -27.08 -9.88 -15.76
CA ILE A 537 -28.43 -9.71 -15.25
C ILE A 537 -29.42 -9.63 -16.41
N ILE A 538 -30.66 -10.00 -16.18
CA ILE A 538 -31.77 -9.75 -17.11
C ILE A 538 -32.53 -8.54 -16.57
N ALA A 539 -32.58 -7.46 -17.32
CA ALA A 539 -33.37 -6.28 -16.97
C ALA A 539 -34.63 -6.21 -17.84
N LYS A 540 -35.79 -6.04 -17.20
CA LYS A 540 -37.02 -5.63 -17.87
C LYS A 540 -37.07 -4.12 -17.92
N VAL A 541 -37.27 -3.60 -19.13
CA VAL A 541 -37.17 -2.18 -19.43
C VAL A 541 -38.37 -1.75 -20.23
N LEU A 542 -39.03 -0.70 -19.78
CA LEU A 542 -40.10 -0.05 -20.51
C LEU A 542 -39.50 1.07 -21.37
N ARG A 543 -39.67 0.98 -22.69
CA ARG A 543 -39.25 2.01 -23.66
C ARG A 543 -40.44 2.37 -24.52
N GLU A 544 -40.83 3.65 -24.50
CA GLU A 544 -41.95 4.17 -25.32
C GLU A 544 -43.29 3.41 -25.13
N GLY A 545 -43.46 2.73 -24.00
CA GLY A 545 -44.66 1.95 -23.68
C GLY A 545 -44.54 0.44 -23.94
N GLU A 546 -43.47 -0.02 -24.58
CA GLU A 546 -43.19 -1.45 -24.79
C GLU A 546 -42.19 -2.00 -23.78
N GLU A 547 -42.46 -3.20 -23.28
CA GLU A 547 -41.55 -3.93 -22.38
C GLU A 547 -40.54 -4.73 -23.21
N ILE A 548 -39.25 -4.47 -22.99
CA ILE A 548 -38.14 -5.20 -23.58
C ILE A 548 -37.29 -5.85 -22.49
N GLU A 549 -36.81 -7.05 -22.75
CA GLU A 549 -35.83 -7.72 -21.91
C GLU A 549 -34.41 -7.53 -22.46
N LYS A 550 -33.47 -7.24 -21.56
CA LYS A 550 -32.06 -7.09 -21.90
C LYS A 550 -31.19 -7.91 -20.96
N ALA A 551 -30.43 -8.83 -21.53
CA ALA A 551 -29.30 -9.44 -20.85
C ALA A 551 -28.13 -8.44 -20.82
N ILE A 552 -27.62 -8.13 -19.63
CA ILE A 552 -26.60 -7.11 -19.41
C ILE A 552 -25.49 -7.67 -18.53
N THR A 553 -24.29 -7.80 -19.10
CA THR A 553 -23.08 -8.16 -18.35
C THR A 553 -22.51 -6.92 -17.65
N LEU A 554 -22.55 -6.90 -16.32
CA LEU A 554 -22.10 -5.74 -15.53
C LEU A 554 -20.58 -5.50 -15.68
N GLY A 555 -20.19 -4.23 -15.73
CA GLY A 555 -18.78 -3.83 -15.74
C GLY A 555 -18.16 -3.79 -14.34
N ALA A 556 -16.87 -3.47 -14.27
CA ALA A 556 -16.23 -3.05 -13.02
C ALA A 556 -16.32 -1.53 -12.88
N PHE A 557 -16.45 -1.01 -11.65
CA PHE A 557 -16.44 0.44 -11.43
C PHE A 557 -15.09 1.05 -11.88
N PRO A 558 -15.10 2.11 -12.71
CA PRO A 558 -13.89 2.75 -13.17
C PRO A 558 -13.15 3.43 -12.02
N SER A 559 -11.81 3.32 -12.01
CA SER A 559 -10.96 4.06 -11.08
C SER A 559 -10.78 5.49 -11.58
N MET A 560 -11.25 6.48 -10.80
CA MET A 560 -11.12 7.91 -11.13
C MET A 560 -9.74 8.51 -10.79
N SER A 561 -8.81 7.72 -10.23
CA SER A 561 -7.52 8.21 -9.73
C SER A 561 -6.36 7.75 -10.61
N ASN A 562 -5.55 8.71 -11.09
CA ASN A 562 -4.34 8.50 -11.89
C ASN A 562 -3.10 8.07 -11.09
N HIS A 563 -3.26 7.68 -9.82
CA HIS A 563 -2.16 7.24 -8.96
C HIS A 563 -1.45 6.00 -9.54
N ALA A 564 -0.14 5.88 -9.36
CA ALA A 564 0.64 4.74 -9.87
C ALA A 564 0.13 3.38 -9.35
N ALA A 565 -0.50 3.35 -8.17
CA ALA A 565 -1.14 2.16 -7.60
C ALA A 565 -2.39 1.68 -8.34
N ASN A 566 -2.97 2.50 -9.22
CA ASN A 566 -4.15 2.17 -10.01
C ASN A 566 -3.84 1.73 -11.44
N ARG A 567 -2.55 1.73 -11.83
CA ARG A 567 -2.10 1.30 -13.16
C ARG A 567 -1.91 -0.22 -13.28
N MET A 568 -2.05 -0.95 -12.16
CA MET A 568 -1.92 -2.41 -12.12
C MET A 568 -3.29 -3.07 -12.31
N ASP A 569 -3.32 -4.20 -13.00
CA ASP A 569 -4.51 -5.03 -13.16
C ASP A 569 -4.97 -5.57 -11.80
N LYS A 570 -6.24 -5.36 -11.46
CA LYS A 570 -6.86 -5.86 -10.22
C LYS A 570 -7.95 -6.84 -10.59
N SER A 571 -8.21 -7.83 -9.74
CA SER A 571 -9.34 -8.71 -9.97
C SER A 571 -10.65 -7.91 -9.95
N GLY A 572 -11.58 -8.27 -10.84
CA GLY A 572 -12.92 -7.66 -10.89
C GLY A 572 -13.66 -7.90 -9.57
N ARG A 573 -13.80 -9.19 -9.22
CA ARG A 573 -14.12 -9.58 -7.84
C ARG A 573 -12.85 -9.74 -7.01
N ARG A 574 -12.74 -8.91 -5.98
CA ARG A 574 -11.54 -8.73 -5.16
C ARG A 574 -11.79 -8.50 -3.67
N ASP A 575 -13.04 -8.51 -3.24
CA ASP A 575 -13.43 -8.47 -1.83
C ASP A 575 -14.76 -9.19 -1.61
N GLY A 576 -15.26 -9.22 -0.37
CA GLY A 576 -16.52 -9.88 -0.02
C GLY A 576 -16.40 -11.36 0.33
N PHE A 577 -15.19 -11.88 0.54
CA PHE A 577 -14.93 -13.27 0.87
C PHE A 577 -15.14 -13.56 2.37
N SER A 578 -15.62 -14.76 2.69
CA SER A 578 -15.91 -15.21 4.07
C SER A 578 -14.68 -15.15 5.00
N THR A 579 -13.53 -15.57 4.49
CA THR A 579 -12.22 -15.48 5.14
C THR A 579 -11.12 -15.50 4.08
N VAL A 580 -10.05 -14.74 4.27
CA VAL A 580 -8.90 -14.69 3.37
C VAL A 580 -7.59 -14.66 4.13
N ILE A 581 -6.58 -15.29 3.55
CA ILE A 581 -5.16 -15.09 3.86
C ILE A 581 -4.68 -13.91 3.02
N LEU A 582 -4.08 -12.91 3.66
CA LEU A 582 -3.44 -11.80 2.96
C LEU A 582 -1.96 -12.11 2.75
N HIS A 583 -1.49 -11.94 1.52
CA HIS A 583 -0.09 -12.08 1.15
C HIS A 583 0.29 -11.05 0.08
N ASP A 584 1.60 -10.90 -0.16
CA ASP A 584 2.16 -9.85 -1.02
C ASP A 584 2.66 -10.34 -2.39
N ALA A 585 2.26 -11.54 -2.82
CA ALA A 585 2.58 -12.05 -4.14
C ALA A 585 2.06 -11.11 -5.25
N ASN A 586 2.92 -10.85 -6.25
CA ASN A 586 2.59 -10.01 -7.40
C ASN A 586 1.79 -10.79 -8.47
N LEU A 587 0.60 -11.29 -8.10
CA LEU A 587 -0.23 -12.11 -8.97
C LEU A 587 -1.08 -11.27 -9.92
N LYS A 588 -1.13 -11.63 -11.20
CA LYS A 588 -2.15 -11.08 -12.11
C LYS A 588 -3.53 -11.70 -11.82
N PRO A 589 -4.64 -11.05 -12.18
CA PRO A 589 -5.97 -11.62 -11.99
C PRO A 589 -6.15 -13.03 -12.56
N GLU A 590 -5.51 -13.34 -13.69
CA GLU A 590 -5.56 -14.64 -14.37
C GLU A 590 -4.85 -15.74 -13.57
N LYS A 591 -4.00 -15.38 -12.60
CA LYS A 591 -3.33 -16.34 -11.71
C LYS A 591 -4.15 -16.63 -10.44
N CYS A 592 -5.25 -15.90 -10.23
CA CYS A 592 -6.14 -16.08 -9.08
C CYS A 592 -7.07 -17.26 -9.32
N GLY A 593 -6.61 -18.45 -8.94
CA GLY A 593 -7.30 -19.74 -9.04
C GLY A 593 -6.32 -20.90 -8.90
N GLY A 594 -5.01 -20.61 -8.95
CA GLY A 594 -3.95 -21.54 -8.63
C GLY A 594 -3.74 -21.72 -7.11
N PRO A 595 -3.12 -22.84 -6.72
CA PRO A 595 -2.87 -23.19 -5.33
C PRO A 595 -1.76 -22.34 -4.70
N VAL A 596 -1.66 -22.44 -3.38
CA VAL A 596 -0.65 -21.79 -2.54
C VAL A 596 -0.12 -22.82 -1.55
N PHE A 597 1.19 -22.82 -1.33
CA PHE A 597 1.87 -23.75 -0.45
C PHE A 597 2.83 -23.02 0.51
N ASP A 598 3.16 -23.68 1.63
CA ASP A 598 4.30 -23.28 2.45
C ASP A 598 5.62 -23.80 1.85
N LEU A 599 6.75 -23.50 2.52
CA LEU A 599 8.08 -23.96 2.08
C LEU A 599 8.32 -25.46 2.21
N SER A 600 7.46 -26.19 2.91
CA SER A 600 7.50 -27.64 3.00
C SER A 600 6.67 -28.32 1.91
N GLY A 601 5.97 -27.54 1.07
CA GLY A 601 5.09 -28.05 0.02
C GLY A 601 3.70 -28.43 0.52
N ASN A 602 3.30 -28.03 1.73
CA ASN A 602 1.95 -28.27 2.22
C ASN A 602 0.98 -27.27 1.62
N PHE A 603 -0.18 -27.75 1.14
CA PHE A 603 -1.23 -26.89 0.60
C PHE A 603 -1.85 -26.02 1.71
N ILE A 604 -1.80 -24.70 1.53
CA ILE A 604 -2.35 -23.74 2.52
C ILE A 604 -3.65 -23.09 2.06
N GLY A 605 -3.90 -23.04 0.75
CA GLY A 605 -5.05 -22.35 0.19
C GLY A 605 -4.95 -22.08 -1.31
N MET A 606 -5.92 -21.36 -1.84
CA MET A 606 -6.01 -21.04 -3.27
C MET A 606 -6.11 -19.53 -3.48
N ASN A 607 -5.28 -18.97 -4.36
CA ASN A 607 -5.35 -17.55 -4.71
C ASN A 607 -6.73 -17.22 -5.28
N ILE A 608 -7.40 -16.18 -4.77
CA ILE A 608 -8.75 -15.81 -5.22
C ILE A 608 -8.84 -14.39 -5.76
N ALA A 609 -7.97 -13.49 -5.34
CA ALA A 609 -8.00 -12.13 -5.86
C ALA A 609 -6.68 -11.37 -5.70
N ARG A 610 -6.36 -10.57 -6.72
CA ARG A 610 -5.47 -9.43 -6.58
C ARG A 610 -6.31 -8.21 -6.17
N ASN A 611 -6.22 -7.83 -4.90
CA ASN A 611 -7.02 -6.75 -4.32
C ASN A 611 -6.45 -5.36 -4.62
N SER A 612 -5.15 -5.20 -4.48
CA SER A 612 -4.47 -3.92 -4.69
C SER A 612 -3.16 -4.10 -5.46
N ARG A 613 -2.34 -3.05 -5.48
CA ARG A 613 -0.98 -3.12 -6.02
C ARG A 613 -0.17 -4.24 -5.34
N VAL A 614 -0.33 -4.39 -4.03
CA VAL A 614 0.54 -5.21 -3.16
C VAL A 614 -0.22 -6.22 -2.31
N ARG A 615 -1.56 -6.26 -2.41
CA ARG A 615 -2.42 -7.20 -1.68
C ARG A 615 -2.99 -8.25 -2.61
N SER A 616 -2.66 -9.50 -2.32
CA SER A 616 -3.28 -10.68 -2.88
C SER A 616 -3.99 -11.45 -1.77
N TYR A 617 -5.14 -12.02 -2.11
CA TYR A 617 -5.95 -12.83 -1.20
C TYR A 617 -5.95 -14.27 -1.69
N ALA A 618 -5.74 -15.18 -0.76
CA ALA A 618 -6.01 -16.59 -0.93
C ALA A 618 -7.13 -17.03 0.02
N LEU A 619 -7.96 -17.97 -0.41
CA LEU A 619 -8.91 -18.66 0.46
C LEU A 619 -8.17 -19.78 1.19
N PRO A 620 -8.35 -19.94 2.52
CA PRO A 620 -7.74 -21.03 3.27
C PRO A 620 -8.12 -22.41 2.71
N GLY A 621 -7.20 -23.37 2.79
CA GLY A 621 -7.41 -24.73 2.27
C GLY A 621 -8.67 -25.42 2.82
N LEU A 622 -9.04 -25.17 4.08
CA LEU A 622 -10.28 -25.69 4.67
C LEU A 622 -11.55 -25.12 4.03
N VAL A 623 -11.52 -23.89 3.51
CA VAL A 623 -12.64 -23.33 2.73
C VAL A 623 -12.77 -24.08 1.40
N ILE A 624 -11.63 -24.38 0.76
CA ILE A 624 -11.59 -25.15 -0.50
C ILE A 624 -12.09 -26.57 -0.27
N LYS A 625 -11.58 -27.26 0.77
CA LYS A 625 -12.02 -28.60 1.15
C LYS A 625 -13.53 -28.66 1.42
N LYS A 626 -14.07 -27.78 2.27
CA LYS A 626 -15.52 -27.67 2.52
C LYS A 626 -16.30 -27.42 1.24
N PHE A 627 -15.78 -26.58 0.35
CA PHE A 627 -16.41 -26.33 -0.93
C PHE A 627 -16.40 -27.55 -1.85
N ILE A 628 -15.45 -28.48 -1.75
CA ILE A 628 -15.38 -29.74 -2.53
C ILE A 628 -16.23 -30.84 -1.89
N ASP A 629 -16.24 -30.92 -0.56
CA ASP A 629 -16.97 -31.95 0.19
C ASP A 629 -18.49 -31.71 0.23
N ALA A 630 -18.94 -30.47 0.02
CA ALA A 630 -20.36 -30.15 -0.01
C ALA A 630 -21.11 -31.04 -1.04
N GLN A 631 -22.10 -31.81 -0.60
CA GLN A 631 -22.95 -32.61 -1.48
C GLN A 631 -23.86 -31.68 -2.32
N LYS A 632 -24.29 -32.14 -3.50
CA LYS A 632 -25.40 -31.49 -4.24
C LYS A 632 -26.66 -31.66 -3.39
N ASN A 633 -27.03 -30.65 -2.60
CA ASN A 633 -28.39 -30.57 -2.05
C ASN A 633 -29.37 -30.19 -3.14
#